data_AF-A0A1F8V2V5-F1
#
_entry.id   AF-A0A1F8V2V5-F1
#
_cell.length_a   1.000
_cell.length_b   1.000
_cell.length_c   1.000
_cell.angle_alpha   90.00
_cell.angle_beta   90.00
_cell.angle_gamma   90.00
#
_symmetry.space_group_name_H-M   'P 1'
#
loop_
_entity.id
_entity.type
_entity.pdbx_description
1 polymer ?
#
loop_
_entity_poly.entity_id
_entity_poly.type
_entity_poly.pdbx_seq_one_letter_code
_entity_poly.pdbx_strand_id
1 'polypeptide(L)'
;MNKLGRLIKNELIKKFKAPSTTIVIAIFIVFCFALPFLSNINNYDYGYDRDISQMIQDLEWQIEAKGDYQPEVVKEQYKVEKAVYEKALEYNVTKINDWRFNTVEQIKQNAIIVFEAELVLDNDISEEEMSYLYNYSGYLGTEVSDDVLESLVEDTNNAIEQYWLTVENNDYMSYYKEQLKYAEGQDKQFDSQITAAELKLEQYPNNKEYKNTLNSLKDSKAYNEIFIKTLEFRIENDIEPSGSWENNTLDSIYSNAQNIISSKNELRLNEQEYNERYSYNQQSYEDFIKLTQNNLKKYEDKNLILWESLDNNTPDYTITQSTRQQSLSFLSLTMFVAIIAVFLASSMVSGEFSTKTINMLVIRPVKRWKIITAKYIAVLITGYITMFAGMAVCIISLGINYGFTDFIYPYMFVTGETVQSVSFFLYLAVQAMFCSISMIFLISVAFMMSTLTKNTALAVVSGIGLNIVFPLIYQIISYTVKNSVNWLKYTIIPYLDLSQFVGDGNMYNLSSVQLNPTLGAIMLGATALAMFVASLWTFVKRDIK
;
A
#
# COMPACT_ATOMS: atom_id res chain seq x y z
N MET A 1 -7.10 -38.57 -31.61
CA MET A 1 -7.13 -37.08 -31.61
C MET A 1 -8.38 -36.61 -32.33
N ASN A 2 -9.33 -35.98 -31.62
CA ASN A 2 -10.58 -35.46 -32.20
C ASN A 2 -10.30 -34.48 -33.36
N LYS A 3 -11.19 -34.43 -34.39
CA LYS A 3 -11.06 -33.52 -35.55
C LYS A 3 -10.80 -32.05 -35.15
N LEU A 4 -11.36 -31.61 -34.02
CA LEU A 4 -11.14 -30.27 -33.47
C LEU A 4 -9.70 -30.05 -32.96
N GLY A 5 -9.13 -31.02 -32.24
CA GLY A 5 -7.75 -30.92 -31.73
C GLY A 5 -6.70 -30.82 -32.84
N ARG A 6 -6.94 -31.49 -33.98
CA ARG A 6 -6.08 -31.33 -35.17
C ARG A 6 -6.17 -29.93 -35.77
N LEU A 7 -7.37 -29.33 -35.79
CA LEU A 7 -7.55 -27.96 -36.27
C LEU A 7 -6.83 -26.95 -35.35
N ILE A 8 -6.97 -27.09 -34.03
CA ILE A 8 -6.28 -26.24 -33.06
C ILE A 8 -4.76 -26.33 -33.26
N LYS A 9 -4.20 -27.55 -33.36
CA LYS A 9 -2.78 -27.76 -33.62
C LYS A 9 -2.32 -27.06 -34.90
N ASN A 10 -3.10 -27.16 -35.99
CA ASN A 10 -2.75 -26.54 -37.27
C ASN A 10 -2.76 -25.00 -37.20
N GLU A 11 -3.75 -24.41 -36.53
CA GLU A 11 -3.80 -22.95 -36.33
C GLU A 11 -2.63 -22.48 -35.44
N LEU A 12 -2.27 -23.24 -34.40
CA LEU A 12 -1.08 -22.94 -33.57
C LEU A 12 0.21 -22.99 -34.38
N ILE A 13 0.43 -24.02 -35.19
CA ILE A 13 1.61 -24.13 -36.06
C ILE A 13 1.66 -22.94 -37.03
N LYS A 14 0.52 -22.56 -37.61
CA LYS A 14 0.43 -21.39 -38.51
C LYS A 14 0.86 -20.11 -37.78
N LYS A 15 0.43 -19.91 -36.53
CA LYS A 15 0.79 -18.73 -35.71
C LYS A 15 2.27 -18.69 -35.36
N PHE A 16 2.81 -19.77 -34.77
CA PHE A 16 4.21 -19.79 -34.33
C PHE A 16 5.23 -19.82 -35.49
N LYS A 17 4.81 -20.18 -36.71
CA LYS A 17 5.63 -20.02 -37.92
C LYS A 17 5.59 -18.60 -38.51
N ALA A 18 4.63 -17.77 -38.12
CA ALA A 18 4.53 -16.42 -38.64
C ALA A 18 5.59 -15.53 -37.95
N PRO A 19 6.51 -14.90 -38.71
CA PRO A 19 7.60 -14.12 -38.11
C PRO A 19 7.08 -12.97 -37.26
N SER A 20 5.93 -12.37 -37.61
CA SER A 20 5.30 -11.32 -36.82
C SER A 20 4.92 -11.76 -35.40
N THR A 21 4.43 -13.00 -35.23
CA THR A 21 4.04 -13.50 -33.89
C THR A 21 5.28 -13.73 -33.04
N THR A 22 6.32 -14.32 -33.62
CA THR A 22 7.60 -14.56 -32.92
C THR A 22 8.29 -13.26 -32.52
N ILE A 23 8.32 -12.26 -33.42
CA ILE A 23 8.93 -10.96 -33.14
C ILE A 23 8.18 -10.25 -32.00
N VAL A 24 6.85 -10.23 -32.02
CA VAL A 24 6.06 -9.57 -30.97
C VAL A 24 6.26 -10.24 -29.61
N ILE A 25 6.25 -11.59 -29.56
CA ILE A 25 6.49 -12.33 -28.30
C ILE A 25 7.93 -12.10 -27.82
N ALA A 26 8.93 -12.08 -28.72
CA ALA A 26 10.32 -11.83 -28.36
C ALA A 26 10.52 -10.40 -27.79
N ILE A 27 9.93 -9.39 -28.42
CA ILE A 27 9.97 -8.00 -27.91
C ILE A 27 9.33 -7.92 -26.53
N PHE A 28 8.17 -8.57 -26.34
CA PHE A 28 7.50 -8.61 -25.04
C PHE A 28 8.36 -9.30 -23.97
N ILE A 29 9.01 -10.41 -24.30
CA ILE A 29 9.93 -11.12 -23.38
C ILE A 29 11.11 -10.24 -23.00
N VAL A 30 11.73 -9.54 -23.96
CA VAL A 30 12.82 -8.60 -23.68
C VAL A 30 12.36 -7.46 -22.78
N PHE A 31 11.15 -6.93 -23.04
CA PHE A 31 10.55 -5.90 -22.20
C PHE A 31 10.32 -6.40 -20.76
N CYS A 32 9.73 -7.58 -20.59
CA CYS A 32 9.55 -8.25 -19.30
C CYS A 32 10.88 -8.44 -18.55
N PHE A 33 11.95 -8.81 -19.27
CA PHE A 33 13.27 -8.95 -18.67
C PHE A 33 13.87 -7.61 -18.23
N ALA A 34 13.70 -6.54 -19.01
CA ALA A 34 14.28 -5.24 -18.74
C ALA A 34 13.54 -4.44 -17.65
N LEU A 35 12.24 -4.68 -17.45
CA LEU A 35 11.40 -3.90 -16.54
C LEU A 35 11.93 -3.78 -15.10
N PRO A 36 12.34 -4.87 -14.41
CA PRO A 36 12.91 -4.76 -13.06
C PRO A 36 14.16 -3.89 -12.94
N PHE A 37 14.93 -3.76 -14.02
CA PHE A 37 16.12 -2.90 -14.03
C PHE A 37 15.75 -1.42 -14.18
N LEU A 38 14.59 -1.10 -14.76
CA LEU A 38 14.11 0.27 -14.92
C LEU A 38 13.47 0.81 -13.64
N SER A 39 12.82 -0.02 -12.84
CA SER A 39 12.21 0.41 -11.56
C SER A 39 13.25 0.93 -10.57
N ASN A 40 14.46 0.34 -10.56
CA ASN A 40 15.56 0.80 -9.70
C ASN A 40 16.07 2.21 -10.05
N ILE A 41 15.80 2.73 -11.26
CA ILE A 41 16.23 4.08 -11.68
C ILE A 41 15.31 5.18 -11.12
N ASN A 42 14.06 4.83 -10.77
CA ASN A 42 13.05 5.81 -10.31
C ASN A 42 12.94 5.94 -8.78
N ASN A 43 13.69 5.15 -8.00
CA ASN A 43 13.80 5.33 -6.55
C ASN A 43 14.81 6.44 -6.19
N TYR A 44 14.74 7.57 -6.88
CA TYR A 44 15.23 8.81 -6.29
C TYR A 44 14.17 9.22 -5.28
N ASP A 45 14.50 8.98 -4.02
CA ASP A 45 13.71 9.40 -2.89
C ASP A 45 13.49 10.92 -2.98
N TYR A 46 12.29 11.31 -3.41
CA TYR A 46 11.81 12.70 -3.36
C TYR A 46 11.25 13.02 -1.96
N GLY A 47 11.64 12.26 -0.93
CA GLY A 47 11.52 12.71 0.43
C GLY A 47 12.24 14.04 0.59
N TYR A 48 11.53 15.04 1.11
CA TYR A 48 12.18 16.12 1.85
C TYR A 48 12.83 15.47 3.09
N ASP A 49 13.93 14.75 2.89
CA ASP A 49 14.73 14.12 3.93
C ASP A 49 15.46 15.30 4.60
N ARG A 50 14.78 15.95 5.56
CA ARG A 50 15.33 17.11 6.25
C ARG A 50 16.59 16.62 6.99
N ASP A 51 17.75 17.07 6.55
CA ASP A 51 19.03 16.73 7.15
C ASP A 51 19.21 17.55 8.43
N ILE A 52 19.89 16.99 9.44
CA ILE A 52 20.29 17.74 10.64
C ILE A 52 21.10 18.99 10.24
N SER A 53 21.90 18.89 9.18
CA SER A 53 22.63 20.01 8.59
C SER A 53 21.70 21.16 8.16
N GLN A 54 20.50 20.84 7.68
CA GLN A 54 19.51 21.84 7.31
C GLN A 54 18.82 22.43 8.55
N MET A 55 18.59 21.64 9.60
CA MET A 55 18.10 22.15 10.88
C MET A 55 19.10 23.11 11.53
N ILE A 56 20.40 22.82 11.43
CA ILE A 56 21.48 23.72 11.88
C ILE A 56 21.44 25.03 11.11
N GLN A 57 21.27 25.00 9.78
CA GLN A 57 21.15 26.22 8.96
C GLN A 57 19.91 27.04 9.31
N ASP A 58 18.76 26.38 9.57
CA ASP A 58 17.53 27.06 10.00
C ASP A 58 17.75 27.77 11.35
N LEU A 59 18.43 27.11 12.30
CA LEU A 59 18.80 27.72 13.59
C LEU A 59 19.81 28.87 13.44
N GLU A 60 20.82 28.71 12.59
CA GLU A 60 21.78 29.80 12.28
C GLU A 60 21.07 31.04 11.76
N TRP A 61 20.11 30.86 10.85
CA TRP A 61 19.31 31.95 10.33
C TRP A 61 18.48 32.63 11.43
N GLN A 62 17.91 31.87 12.37
CA GLN A 62 17.16 32.41 13.52
C GLN A 62 18.07 33.17 14.49
N ILE A 63 19.29 32.68 14.74
CA ILE A 63 20.29 33.34 15.59
C ILE A 63 20.76 34.67 14.96
N GLU A 64 20.99 34.69 13.64
CA GLU A 64 21.51 35.86 12.91
C GLU A 64 20.44 36.91 12.55
N ALA A 65 19.16 36.57 12.67
CA ALA A 65 18.05 37.47 12.33
C ALA A 65 18.12 38.77 13.14
N LYS A 66 18.19 39.92 12.44
CA LYS A 66 18.24 41.27 13.04
C LYS A 66 16.84 41.90 13.07
N GLY A 67 16.32 42.21 14.26
CA GLY A 67 15.09 42.98 14.48
C GLY A 67 14.42 42.68 15.83
N ASP A 68 13.49 43.53 16.29
CA ASP A 68 12.73 43.46 17.56
C ASP A 68 11.82 42.22 17.71
N TYR A 69 11.97 41.19 16.89
CA TYR A 69 11.04 40.06 16.80
C TYR A 69 11.32 38.90 17.74
N GLN A 70 12.54 38.78 18.30
CA GLN A 70 12.89 37.69 19.24
C GLN A 70 13.85 38.19 20.33
N PRO A 71 13.53 37.97 21.63
CA PRO A 71 14.41 38.27 22.76
C PRO A 71 15.75 37.54 22.68
N GLU A 72 16.79 38.10 23.31
CA GLU A 72 18.14 37.49 23.30
C GLU A 72 18.16 36.11 23.95
N VAL A 73 17.37 35.89 25.01
CA VAL A 73 17.20 34.58 25.66
C VAL A 73 16.74 33.49 24.68
N VAL A 74 15.85 33.82 23.74
CA VAL A 74 15.39 32.87 22.72
C VAL A 74 16.51 32.51 21.74
N LYS A 75 17.40 33.45 21.43
CA LYS A 75 18.57 33.17 20.58
C LYS A 75 19.60 32.31 21.29
N GLU A 76 19.77 32.49 22.60
CA GLU A 76 20.62 31.60 23.40
C GLU A 76 20.06 30.17 23.44
N GLN A 77 18.73 29.99 23.55
CA GLN A 77 18.10 28.68 23.40
C GLN A 77 18.42 28.04 22.04
N TYR A 78 18.32 28.79 20.94
CA TYR A 78 18.70 28.28 19.62
C TYR A 78 20.18 27.89 19.51
N LYS A 79 21.08 28.55 20.23
CA LYS A 79 22.50 28.15 20.30
C LYS A 79 22.66 26.83 21.05
N VAL A 80 21.92 26.61 22.13
CA VAL A 80 21.89 25.32 22.86
C VAL A 80 21.38 24.21 21.93
N GLU A 81 20.26 24.43 21.24
CA GLU A 81 19.72 23.47 20.26
C GLU A 81 20.73 23.15 19.15
N LYS A 82 21.36 24.20 18.60
CA LYS A 82 22.37 24.06 17.54
C LYS A 82 23.54 23.21 18.01
N ALA A 83 24.07 23.45 19.21
CA ALA A 83 25.20 22.70 19.76
C ALA A 83 24.88 21.21 19.91
N VAL A 84 23.65 20.86 20.30
CA VAL A 84 23.22 19.45 20.37
C VAL A 84 23.22 18.80 18.99
N TYR A 85 22.70 19.48 17.97
CA TYR A 85 22.71 18.95 16.60
C TYR A 85 24.12 18.86 16.00
N GLU A 86 25.00 19.83 16.27
CA GLU A 86 26.40 19.77 15.85
C GLU A 86 27.10 18.55 16.46
N LYS A 87 26.89 18.30 17.75
CA LYS A 87 27.42 17.11 18.43
C LYS A 87 26.82 15.81 17.89
N ALA A 88 25.54 15.81 17.49
CA ALA A 88 24.92 14.65 16.84
C ALA A 88 25.60 14.28 15.51
N LEU A 89 26.04 15.27 14.73
CA LEU A 89 26.81 15.04 13.49
C LEU A 89 28.17 14.39 13.76
N GLU A 90 28.83 14.71 14.88
CA GLU A 90 30.09 14.06 15.29
C GLU A 90 29.92 12.54 15.50
N TYR A 91 28.74 12.11 15.94
CA TYR A 91 28.37 10.69 16.10
C TYR A 91 27.74 10.05 14.86
N ASN A 92 27.85 10.71 13.70
CA ASN A 92 27.26 10.29 12.42
C ASN A 92 25.74 10.13 12.46
N VAL A 93 25.03 10.90 13.30
CA VAL A 93 23.58 11.05 13.21
C VAL A 93 23.33 12.21 12.26
N THR A 94 22.97 11.93 11.02
CA THR A 94 22.80 12.95 9.97
C THR A 94 21.35 13.16 9.54
N LYS A 95 20.51 12.13 9.71
CA LYS A 95 19.12 12.13 9.21
C LYS A 95 18.13 12.04 10.35
N ILE A 96 16.99 12.71 10.18
CA ILE A 96 15.85 12.62 11.10
C ILE A 96 15.26 11.19 11.22
N ASN A 97 15.47 10.36 10.20
CA ASN A 97 14.99 8.97 10.16
C ASN A 97 15.96 8.00 10.87
N ASP A 98 17.09 8.47 11.39
CA ASP A 98 17.96 7.68 12.26
C ASP A 98 17.26 7.49 13.61
N TRP A 99 17.23 6.27 14.15
CA TRP A 99 16.57 6.00 15.43
C TRP A 99 17.19 6.80 16.59
N ARG A 100 18.50 7.09 16.51
CA ARG A 100 19.24 7.88 17.50
C ARG A 100 18.77 9.33 17.52
N PHE A 101 18.13 9.80 16.45
CA PHE A 101 17.61 11.17 16.37
C PHE A 101 16.57 11.45 17.46
N ASN A 102 15.73 10.48 17.81
CA ASN A 102 14.78 10.65 18.92
C ASN A 102 15.49 10.85 20.26
N THR A 103 16.61 10.15 20.49
CA THR A 103 17.45 10.36 21.67
C THR A 103 18.14 11.72 21.63
N VAL A 104 18.59 12.18 20.47
CA VAL A 104 19.14 13.54 20.27
C VAL A 104 18.08 14.61 20.57
N GLU A 105 16.83 14.41 20.18
CA GLU A 105 15.72 15.32 20.51
C GLU A 105 15.45 15.38 22.02
N GLN A 106 15.55 14.25 22.74
CA GLN A 106 15.44 14.23 24.21
C GLN A 106 16.60 14.97 24.88
N ILE A 107 17.83 14.77 24.38
CA ILE A 107 19.01 15.53 24.83
C ILE A 107 18.79 17.02 24.64
N LYS A 108 18.28 17.43 23.48
CA LYS A 108 17.97 18.84 23.19
C LYS A 108 16.95 19.41 24.18
N GLN A 109 15.85 18.70 24.42
CA GLN A 109 14.83 19.15 25.40
C GLN A 109 15.43 19.29 26.80
N ASN A 110 16.22 18.31 27.24
CA ASN A 110 16.88 18.36 28.55
C ASN A 110 17.94 19.46 28.64
N ALA A 111 18.69 19.72 27.56
CA ALA A 111 19.67 20.80 27.51
C ALA A 111 18.99 22.18 27.62
N ILE A 112 17.81 22.35 27.00
CA ILE A 112 17.00 23.55 27.18
C ILE A 112 16.53 23.66 28.64
N ILE A 113 16.05 22.57 29.25
CA ILE A 113 15.62 22.58 30.67
C ILE A 113 16.76 23.02 31.59
N VAL A 114 17.97 22.48 31.40
CA VAL A 114 19.17 22.87 32.16
C VAL A 114 19.46 24.35 31.96
N PHE A 115 19.47 24.83 30.71
CA PHE A 115 19.69 26.23 30.38
C PHE A 115 18.65 27.17 31.03
N GLU A 116 17.36 26.82 30.98
CA GLU A 116 16.30 27.61 31.61
C GLU A 116 16.45 27.63 33.15
N ALA A 117 16.83 26.50 33.77
CA ALA A 117 17.01 26.42 35.22
C ALA A 117 18.24 27.20 35.71
N GLU A 118 19.35 27.14 34.97
CA GLU A 118 20.57 27.90 35.28
C GLU A 118 20.35 29.41 35.16
N LEU A 119 19.63 29.88 34.13
CA LEU A 119 19.26 31.29 33.98
C LEU A 119 18.49 31.84 35.19
N VAL A 120 17.60 31.03 35.75
CA VAL A 120 16.77 31.39 36.91
C VAL A 120 17.62 31.42 38.18
N LEU A 121 18.48 30.42 38.38
CA LEU A 121 19.41 30.34 39.52
C LEU A 121 20.38 31.55 39.55
N ASP A 122 20.88 31.94 38.39
CA ASP A 122 21.84 33.04 38.26
C ASP A 122 21.19 34.45 38.39
N ASN A 123 19.86 34.53 38.52
CA ASN A 123 19.07 35.76 38.45
C ASN A 123 19.35 36.58 37.17
N ASP A 124 19.74 35.92 36.07
CA ASP A 124 20.15 36.57 34.81
C ASP A 124 18.96 36.72 33.83
N ILE A 125 17.74 36.85 34.36
CA ILE A 125 16.52 36.91 33.56
C ILE A 125 15.51 37.94 34.08
N SER A 126 14.97 38.77 33.18
CA SER A 126 13.90 39.72 33.50
C SER A 126 12.51 39.06 33.56
N GLU A 127 11.53 39.70 34.22
CA GLU A 127 10.13 39.24 34.24
C GLU A 127 9.53 39.08 32.83
N GLU A 128 9.96 39.91 31.88
CA GLU A 128 9.51 39.84 30.49
C GLU A 128 10.13 38.64 29.77
N GLU A 129 11.40 38.34 30.02
CA GLU A 129 12.12 37.19 29.46
C GLU A 129 11.64 35.85 30.04
N MET A 130 11.22 35.82 31.30
CA MET A 130 10.60 34.63 31.92
C MET A 130 9.38 34.13 31.14
N SER A 131 8.66 35.02 30.45
CA SER A 131 7.50 34.63 29.63
C SER A 131 7.86 33.81 28.39
N TYR A 132 9.14 33.78 28.00
CA TYR A 132 9.65 33.02 26.86
C TYR A 132 10.24 31.66 27.27
N LEU A 133 10.33 31.36 28.57
CA LEU A 133 10.80 30.08 29.08
C LEU A 133 9.67 29.04 29.05
N TYR A 134 9.68 28.21 28.02
CA TYR A 134 8.57 27.31 27.71
C TYR A 134 8.41 26.20 28.78
N ASN A 135 9.52 25.71 29.35
CA ASN A 135 9.48 24.65 30.37
C ASN A 135 9.29 25.22 31.78
N TYR A 136 9.85 26.40 32.04
CA TYR A 136 9.64 27.10 33.32
C TYR A 136 8.15 27.43 33.55
N SER A 137 7.44 27.93 32.54
CA SER A 137 6.00 28.25 32.66
C SER A 137 5.10 27.05 33.01
N GLY A 138 5.55 25.82 32.74
CA GLY A 138 4.84 24.58 33.04
C GLY A 138 5.08 24.03 34.46
N TYR A 139 6.24 24.30 35.06
CA TYR A 139 6.61 23.85 36.41
C TYR A 139 6.29 24.88 37.51
N LEU A 140 6.20 26.17 37.17
CA LEU A 140 6.45 27.26 38.11
C LEU A 140 5.38 28.36 38.11
N GLY A 141 4.14 27.97 38.41
CA GLY A 141 3.15 28.88 38.99
C GLY A 141 3.41 29.23 40.46
N THR A 142 4.51 28.73 41.05
CA THR A 142 4.88 28.84 42.48
C THR A 142 6.39 28.91 42.62
N GLU A 143 6.95 29.87 43.36
CA GLU A 143 8.38 29.97 43.70
C GLU A 143 8.98 28.59 44.05
N VAL A 144 9.93 28.12 43.23
CA VAL A 144 10.71 26.90 43.46
C VAL A 144 12.02 27.33 44.08
N SER A 145 12.44 26.65 45.14
CA SER A 145 13.69 26.96 45.85
C SER A 145 14.92 26.61 45.01
N ASP A 146 15.98 27.40 45.15
CA ASP A 146 17.29 27.17 44.51
C ASP A 146 17.78 25.73 44.66
N ASP A 147 17.66 25.13 45.87
CA ASP A 147 18.03 23.72 46.13
C ASP A 147 17.35 22.71 45.19
N VAL A 148 16.11 22.98 44.77
CA VAL A 148 15.34 22.09 43.87
C VAL A 148 15.78 22.29 42.42
N LEU A 149 16.10 23.53 42.02
CA LEU A 149 16.65 23.82 40.70
C LEU A 149 18.06 23.25 40.54
N GLU A 150 18.92 23.36 41.56
CA GLU A 150 20.26 22.76 41.57
C GLU A 150 20.18 21.23 41.41
N SER A 151 19.30 20.57 42.16
CA SER A 151 19.06 19.12 42.03
C SER A 151 18.52 18.75 40.64
N LEU A 152 17.62 19.55 40.07
CA LEU A 152 17.08 19.32 38.73
C LEU A 152 18.19 19.43 37.67
N VAL A 153 19.04 20.45 37.77
CA VAL A 153 20.18 20.65 36.86
C VAL A 153 21.14 19.46 36.95
N GLU A 154 21.49 19.01 38.15
CA GLU A 154 22.38 17.86 38.35
C GLU A 154 21.78 16.57 37.76
N ASP A 155 20.53 16.24 38.09
CA ASP A 155 19.84 15.04 37.61
C ASP A 155 19.68 15.06 36.08
N THR A 156 19.34 16.23 35.51
CA THR A 156 19.12 16.39 34.07
C THR A 156 20.44 16.31 33.29
N ASN A 157 21.53 16.87 33.81
CA ASN A 157 22.86 16.73 33.21
C ASN A 157 23.34 15.27 33.23
N ASN A 158 23.12 14.56 34.34
CA ASN A 158 23.42 13.13 34.42
C ASN A 158 22.61 12.33 33.38
N ALA A 159 21.33 12.67 33.16
CA ALA A 159 20.50 12.04 32.12
C ALA A 159 21.03 12.35 30.70
N ILE A 160 21.39 13.60 30.42
CA ILE A 160 21.99 14.00 29.13
C ILE A 160 23.26 13.18 28.83
N GLU A 161 24.11 12.96 29.83
CA GLU A 161 25.31 12.14 29.65
C GLU A 161 24.97 10.68 29.29
N GLN A 162 23.99 10.08 29.97
CA GLN A 162 23.53 8.72 29.64
C GLN A 162 22.92 8.62 28.23
N TYR A 163 22.19 9.64 27.79
CA TYR A 163 21.67 9.69 26.43
C TYR A 163 22.78 9.82 25.39
N TRP A 164 23.80 10.65 25.63
CA TRP A 164 24.95 10.72 24.74
C TRP A 164 25.70 9.38 24.67
N LEU A 165 25.87 8.69 25.79
CA LEU A 165 26.46 7.35 25.80
C LEU A 165 25.63 6.34 24.98
N THR A 166 24.30 6.48 24.99
CA THR A 166 23.40 5.65 24.16
C THR A 166 23.60 5.91 22.67
N VAL A 167 23.71 7.19 22.28
CA VAL A 167 23.96 7.62 20.88
C VAL A 167 25.36 7.19 20.42
N GLU A 168 26.38 7.38 21.24
CA GLU A 168 27.78 7.06 20.94
C GLU A 168 28.01 5.56 20.80
N ASN A 169 27.48 4.76 21.73
CA ASN A 169 27.67 3.31 21.75
C ASN A 169 26.69 2.55 20.85
N ASN A 170 25.77 3.24 20.17
CA ASN A 170 24.69 2.63 19.38
C ASN A 170 23.84 1.64 20.21
N ASP A 171 23.61 1.95 21.49
CA ASP A 171 22.92 1.07 22.45
C ASP A 171 21.40 1.18 22.31
N TYR A 172 20.87 0.58 21.25
CA TYR A 172 19.42 0.55 21.00
C TYR A 172 18.63 -0.17 22.10
N MET A 173 19.26 -1.03 22.90
CA MET A 173 18.60 -1.76 23.99
C MET A 173 18.26 -0.84 25.15
N SER A 174 19.17 0.06 25.52
CA SER A 174 18.89 1.11 26.51
C SER A 174 17.78 2.05 26.01
N TYR A 175 17.83 2.43 24.73
CA TYR A 175 16.77 3.21 24.09
C TYR A 175 15.40 2.52 24.19
N TYR A 176 15.30 1.24 23.84
CA TYR A 176 14.01 0.53 23.94
C TYR A 176 13.51 0.37 25.36
N LYS A 177 14.39 0.09 26.33
CA LYS A 177 14.00 -0.02 27.74
C LYS A 177 13.44 1.29 28.29
N GLU A 178 14.01 2.41 27.85
CA GLU A 178 13.51 3.72 28.22
C GLU A 178 12.12 4.00 27.62
N GLN A 179 11.97 3.74 26.32
CA GLN A 179 10.68 3.86 25.63
C GLN A 179 9.61 2.97 26.29
N LEU A 180 9.99 1.74 26.67
CA LEU A 180 9.11 0.80 27.37
C LEU A 180 8.68 1.35 28.73
N LYS A 181 9.64 1.83 29.53
CA LYS A 181 9.35 2.45 30.84
C LYS A 181 8.40 3.65 30.71
N TYR A 182 8.59 4.48 29.70
CA TYR A 182 7.70 5.60 29.42
C TYR A 182 6.29 5.11 29.05
N ALA A 183 6.19 4.14 28.13
CA ALA A 183 4.92 3.59 27.68
C ALA A 183 4.14 2.88 28.81
N GLU A 184 4.82 2.13 29.69
CA GLU A 184 4.23 1.53 30.89
C GLU A 184 3.75 2.59 31.90
N GLY A 185 4.47 3.70 32.00
CA GLY A 185 4.05 4.86 32.79
C GLY A 185 2.76 5.48 32.26
N GLN A 186 2.67 5.68 30.95
CA GLN A 186 1.46 6.15 30.26
C GLN A 186 0.29 5.18 30.43
N ASP A 187 0.53 3.87 30.39
CA ASP A 187 -0.52 2.86 30.56
C ASP A 187 -1.24 3.00 31.92
N LYS A 188 -0.48 3.20 32.99
CA LYS A 188 -1.01 3.46 34.35
C LYS A 188 -1.80 4.77 34.44
N GLN A 189 -1.37 5.79 33.70
CA GLN A 189 -2.11 7.05 33.61
C GLN A 189 -3.44 6.85 32.90
N PHE A 190 -3.48 6.07 31.81
CA PHE A 190 -4.73 5.71 31.14
C PHE A 190 -5.69 4.96 32.07
N ASP A 191 -5.22 4.00 32.87
CA ASP A 191 -6.08 3.31 33.85
C ASP A 191 -6.78 4.27 34.81
N SER A 192 -6.03 5.24 35.34
CA SER A 192 -6.54 6.26 36.25
C SER A 192 -7.57 7.17 35.54
N GLN A 193 -7.26 7.60 34.32
CA GLN A 193 -8.15 8.45 33.52
C GLN A 193 -9.43 7.72 33.08
N ILE A 194 -9.33 6.45 32.70
CA ILE A 194 -10.47 5.59 32.33
C ILE A 194 -11.38 5.41 33.54
N THR A 195 -10.83 5.07 34.71
CA THR A 195 -11.61 4.92 35.95
C THR A 195 -12.37 6.21 36.27
N ALA A 196 -11.71 7.37 36.17
CA ALA A 196 -12.35 8.66 36.40
C ALA A 196 -13.45 8.98 35.36
N ALA A 197 -13.22 8.61 34.09
CA ALA A 197 -14.21 8.80 33.02
C ALA A 197 -15.42 7.86 33.19
N GLU A 198 -15.22 6.63 33.65
CA GLU A 198 -16.28 5.67 33.96
C GLU A 198 -17.17 6.19 35.09
N LEU A 199 -16.58 6.67 36.19
CA LEU A 199 -17.32 7.29 37.30
C LEU A 199 -18.14 8.50 36.85
N LYS A 200 -17.58 9.37 35.99
CA LYS A 200 -18.32 10.51 35.42
C LYS A 200 -19.48 10.05 34.54
N LEU A 201 -19.29 8.98 33.76
CA LEU A 201 -20.35 8.44 32.91
C LEU A 201 -21.45 7.76 33.72
N GLU A 202 -21.13 7.11 34.85
CA GLU A 202 -22.13 6.58 35.78
C GLU A 202 -23.01 7.68 36.38
N GLN A 203 -22.41 8.82 36.73
CA GLN A 203 -23.15 9.99 37.23
C GLN A 203 -24.01 10.65 36.16
N TYR A 204 -23.56 10.61 34.90
CA TYR A 204 -24.26 11.22 33.76
C TYR A 204 -24.39 10.23 32.58
N PRO A 205 -25.25 9.19 32.68
CA PRO A 205 -25.27 8.06 31.73
C PRO A 205 -25.56 8.44 30.27
N ASN A 206 -26.29 9.54 30.07
CA ASN A 206 -26.69 10.02 28.75
C ASN A 206 -25.77 11.12 28.20
N ASN A 207 -24.68 11.46 28.90
CA ASN A 207 -23.74 12.47 28.42
C ASN A 207 -22.85 11.89 27.32
N LYS A 208 -23.11 12.32 26.08
CA LYS A 208 -22.39 11.90 24.88
C LYS A 208 -20.90 12.28 24.91
N GLU A 209 -20.56 13.44 25.46
CA GLU A 209 -19.17 13.89 25.56
C GLU A 209 -18.38 12.96 26.48
N TYR A 210 -18.90 12.62 27.65
CA TYR A 210 -18.22 11.71 28.58
C TYR A 210 -18.06 10.30 28.01
N LYS A 211 -19.08 9.81 27.27
CA LYS A 211 -18.98 8.54 26.56
C LYS A 211 -17.89 8.56 25.49
N ASN A 212 -17.78 9.65 24.72
CA ASN A 212 -16.76 9.82 23.70
C ASN A 212 -15.36 9.92 24.30
N THR A 213 -15.20 10.65 25.41
CA THR A 213 -13.94 10.72 26.15
C THR A 213 -13.51 9.35 26.66
N LEU A 214 -14.44 8.58 27.25
CA LEU A 214 -14.14 7.21 27.70
C LEU A 214 -13.69 6.29 26.55
N ASN A 215 -14.37 6.35 25.41
CA ASN A 215 -13.99 5.55 24.23
C ASN A 215 -12.62 5.97 23.69
N SER A 216 -12.33 7.27 23.62
CA SER A 216 -11.04 7.81 23.18
C SER A 216 -9.90 7.33 24.09
N LEU A 217 -10.10 7.40 25.42
CA LEU A 217 -9.11 6.91 26.39
C LEU A 217 -8.86 5.40 26.24
N LYS A 218 -9.91 4.60 26.07
CA LYS A 218 -9.79 3.15 25.86
C LYS A 218 -9.05 2.82 24.56
N ASP A 219 -9.28 3.58 23.50
CA ASP A 219 -8.59 3.41 22.23
C ASP A 219 -7.11 3.82 22.33
N SER A 220 -6.80 4.95 22.95
CA SER A 220 -5.42 5.38 23.20
C SER A 220 -4.65 4.38 24.06
N LYS A 221 -5.32 3.81 25.08
CA LYS A 221 -4.75 2.73 25.88
C LYS A 221 -4.45 1.49 25.04
N ALA A 222 -5.43 1.01 24.26
CA ALA A 222 -5.24 -0.16 23.40
C ALA A 222 -4.11 0.06 22.35
N TYR A 223 -3.93 1.29 21.88
CA TYR A 223 -2.81 1.65 21.01
C TYR A 223 -1.46 1.56 21.74
N ASN A 224 -1.39 2.11 22.95
CA ASN A 224 -0.20 2.06 23.80
C ASN A 224 0.16 0.61 24.19
N GLU A 225 -0.82 -0.24 24.48
CA GLU A 225 -0.61 -1.67 24.74
C GLU A 225 0.04 -2.38 23.54
N ILE A 226 -0.30 -2.01 22.31
CA ILE A 226 0.35 -2.55 21.11
C ILE A 226 1.79 -2.03 21.01
N PHE A 227 2.02 -0.76 21.30
CA PHE A 227 3.37 -0.19 21.33
C PHE A 227 4.27 -0.92 22.33
N ILE A 228 3.79 -1.11 23.57
CA ILE A 228 4.46 -1.88 24.62
C ILE A 228 4.84 -3.27 24.10
N LYS A 229 3.88 -4.02 23.55
CA LYS A 229 4.15 -5.36 22.99
C LYS A 229 5.22 -5.35 21.90
N THR A 230 5.23 -4.34 21.03
CA THR A 230 6.26 -4.25 19.99
C THR A 230 7.64 -3.94 20.58
N LEU A 231 7.73 -3.15 21.66
CA LEU A 231 8.98 -2.87 22.36
C LEU A 231 9.49 -4.09 23.12
N GLU A 232 8.61 -4.79 23.85
CA GLU A 232 8.93 -6.05 24.51
C GLU A 232 9.51 -7.04 23.51
N PHE A 233 8.85 -7.23 22.35
CA PHE A 233 9.34 -8.13 21.30
C PHE A 233 10.72 -7.72 20.75
N ARG A 234 10.96 -6.42 20.55
CA ARG A 234 12.28 -5.91 20.11
C ARG A 234 13.38 -6.23 21.11
N ILE A 235 13.10 -6.03 22.40
CA ILE A 235 14.03 -6.27 23.49
C ILE A 235 14.31 -7.76 23.64
N GLU A 236 13.27 -8.60 23.61
CA GLU A 236 13.40 -10.06 23.79
C GLU A 236 14.18 -10.73 22.66
N ASN A 237 14.09 -10.20 21.44
CA ASN A 237 14.69 -10.79 20.24
C ASN A 237 15.93 -10.03 19.73
N ASP A 238 16.41 -9.03 20.46
CA ASP A 238 17.61 -8.23 20.10
C ASP A 238 17.52 -7.62 18.68
N ILE A 239 16.39 -6.98 18.38
CA ILE A 239 16.08 -6.46 17.05
C ILE A 239 16.62 -5.03 16.91
N GLU A 240 17.46 -4.78 15.91
CA GLU A 240 17.96 -3.43 15.62
C GLU A 240 16.83 -2.50 15.11
N PRO A 241 16.77 -1.21 15.55
CA PRO A 241 15.74 -0.25 15.12
C PRO A 241 15.74 0.10 13.63
N SER A 242 16.74 -0.33 12.87
CA SER A 242 16.86 0.01 11.46
C SER A 242 17.32 -1.21 10.64
N GLY A 243 16.84 -1.30 9.40
CA GLY A 243 17.33 -2.26 8.41
C GLY A 243 16.82 -3.70 8.54
N SER A 244 16.28 -4.12 9.68
CA SER A 244 15.73 -5.47 9.88
C SER A 244 14.28 -5.59 9.38
N TRP A 245 13.93 -6.74 8.79
CA TRP A 245 12.55 -6.96 8.34
C TRP A 245 11.61 -7.15 9.54
N GLU A 246 12.13 -7.64 10.66
CA GLU A 246 11.48 -7.79 11.93
C GLU A 246 11.05 -6.41 12.47
N ASN A 247 11.97 -5.43 12.50
CA ASN A 247 11.61 -4.07 12.92
C ASN A 247 10.56 -3.45 11.99
N ASN A 248 10.74 -3.57 10.68
CA ASN A 248 9.76 -3.06 9.72
C ASN A 248 8.37 -3.72 9.89
N THR A 249 8.35 -5.00 10.27
CA THR A 249 7.11 -5.74 10.57
C THR A 249 6.43 -5.17 11.81
N LEU A 250 7.20 -4.91 12.87
CA LEU A 250 6.71 -4.30 14.11
C LEU A 250 6.21 -2.86 13.90
N ASP A 251 6.90 -2.07 13.08
CA ASP A 251 6.44 -0.74 12.68
C ASP A 251 5.15 -0.81 11.86
N SER A 252 5.02 -1.82 11.00
CA SER A 252 3.77 -2.05 10.27
C SER A 252 2.64 -2.50 11.18
N ILE A 253 2.90 -3.33 12.20
CA ILE A 253 1.90 -3.74 13.20
C ILE A 253 1.39 -2.52 13.98
N TYR A 254 2.32 -1.69 14.45
CA TYR A 254 2.02 -0.46 15.18
C TYR A 254 1.24 0.54 14.31
N SER A 255 1.69 0.78 13.08
CA SER A 255 0.99 1.66 12.13
C SER A 255 -0.41 1.15 11.81
N ASN A 256 -0.57 -0.16 11.61
CA ASN A 256 -1.85 -0.77 11.28
C ASN A 256 -2.83 -0.76 12.47
N ALA A 257 -2.35 -0.74 13.71
CA ALA A 257 -3.19 -0.56 14.89
C ALA A 257 -3.98 0.75 14.87
N GLN A 258 -3.39 1.84 14.34
CA GLN A 258 -4.11 3.12 14.17
C GLN A 258 -5.29 2.97 13.21
N ASN A 259 -5.13 2.19 12.13
CA ASN A 259 -6.20 1.93 11.17
C ASN A 259 -7.35 1.11 11.79
N ILE A 260 -7.02 0.13 12.64
CA ILE A 260 -8.00 -0.66 13.41
C ILE A 260 -8.80 0.26 14.33
N ILE A 261 -8.12 1.09 15.12
CA ILE A 261 -8.74 2.04 16.06
C ILE A 261 -9.62 3.05 15.31
N SER A 262 -9.11 3.62 14.21
CA SER A 262 -9.87 4.56 13.38
C SER A 262 -11.14 3.92 12.83
N SER A 263 -11.06 2.68 12.35
CA SER A 263 -12.23 1.93 11.86
C SER A 263 -13.23 1.63 12.99
N LYS A 264 -12.75 1.26 14.19
CA LYS A 264 -13.62 1.07 15.38
C LYS A 264 -14.32 2.38 15.77
N ASN A 265 -13.63 3.50 15.70
CA ASN A 265 -14.21 4.82 15.95
C ASN A 265 -15.29 5.20 14.96
N GLU A 266 -15.09 4.91 13.68
CA GLU A 266 -16.11 5.09 12.65
C GLU A 266 -17.36 4.23 12.90
N LEU A 267 -17.19 2.98 13.35
CA LEU A 267 -18.31 2.07 13.65
C LEU A 267 -19.12 2.43 14.90
N ARG A 268 -18.60 3.32 15.76
CA ARG A 268 -19.33 3.83 16.94
C ARG A 268 -20.33 4.92 16.60
N LEU A 269 -20.21 5.54 15.42
CA LEU A 269 -21.11 6.58 14.97
C LEU A 269 -22.52 6.02 14.76
N ASN A 270 -23.54 6.75 15.21
CA ASN A 270 -24.91 6.48 14.78
C ASN A 270 -25.24 7.19 13.45
N GLU A 271 -26.40 6.89 12.86
CA GLU A 271 -26.81 7.45 11.57
C GLU A 271 -26.86 8.99 11.57
N GLN A 272 -27.32 9.60 12.67
CA GLN A 272 -27.37 11.06 12.79
C GLN A 272 -25.95 11.67 12.79
N GLU A 273 -25.04 11.12 13.60
CA GLU A 273 -23.65 11.57 13.69
C GLU A 273 -22.89 11.35 12.39
N TYR A 274 -23.16 10.24 11.71
CA TYR A 274 -22.64 9.98 10.38
C TYR A 274 -23.10 11.08 9.41
N ASN A 275 -24.39 11.41 9.39
CA ASN A 275 -24.93 12.45 8.51
C ASN A 275 -24.39 13.85 8.85
N GLU A 276 -24.11 14.15 10.12
CA GLU A 276 -23.47 15.39 10.55
C GLU A 276 -22.00 15.46 10.07
N ARG A 277 -21.23 14.40 10.32
CA ARG A 277 -19.80 14.32 10.00
C ARG A 277 -19.52 14.20 8.50
N TYR A 278 -20.37 13.47 7.79
CA TYR A 278 -20.23 13.16 6.37
C TYR A 278 -21.37 13.78 5.55
N SER A 279 -21.81 14.98 5.91
CA SER A 279 -22.94 15.70 5.27
C SER A 279 -22.80 15.90 3.76
N TYR A 280 -21.56 15.93 3.24
CA TYR A 280 -21.27 16.01 1.80
C TYR A 280 -21.16 14.65 1.10
N ASN A 281 -21.22 13.55 1.85
CA ASN A 281 -21.03 12.21 1.37
C ASN A 281 -22.41 11.58 1.07
N GLN A 282 -22.70 11.29 -0.20
CA GLN A 282 -23.99 10.69 -0.58
C GLN A 282 -24.05 9.16 -0.36
N GLN A 283 -23.13 8.60 0.44
CA GLN A 283 -23.11 7.16 0.76
C GLN A 283 -24.17 6.86 1.82
N SER A 284 -24.90 5.75 1.67
CA SER A 284 -25.85 5.32 2.70
C SER A 284 -25.11 4.90 3.97
N TYR A 285 -25.71 5.15 5.14
CA TYR A 285 -25.13 4.73 6.41
C TYR A 285 -24.90 3.20 6.46
N GLU A 286 -25.79 2.40 5.87
CA GLU A 286 -25.64 0.94 5.78
C GLU A 286 -24.41 0.53 4.96
N ASP A 287 -24.18 1.18 3.80
CA ASP A 287 -23.00 0.90 2.97
C ASP A 287 -21.71 1.34 3.66
N PHE A 288 -21.76 2.45 4.42
CA PHE A 288 -20.63 2.94 5.22
C PHE A 288 -20.22 1.91 6.27
N ILE A 289 -21.18 1.43 7.08
CA ILE A 289 -20.91 0.42 8.10
C ILE A 289 -20.32 -0.86 7.50
N LYS A 290 -20.87 -1.36 6.39
CA LYS A 290 -20.34 -2.55 5.70
C LYS A 290 -18.91 -2.36 5.22
N LEU A 291 -18.60 -1.20 4.63
CA LEU A 291 -17.26 -0.87 4.14
C LEU A 291 -16.27 -0.80 5.31
N THR A 292 -16.63 -0.08 6.37
CA THR A 292 -15.77 0.08 7.55
C THR A 292 -15.54 -1.25 8.27
N GLN A 293 -16.55 -2.13 8.36
CA GLN A 293 -16.39 -3.50 8.89
C GLN A 293 -15.41 -4.33 8.06
N ASN A 294 -15.49 -4.24 6.73
CA ASN A 294 -14.57 -4.95 5.83
C ASN A 294 -13.13 -4.42 5.94
N ASN A 295 -12.97 -3.10 6.07
CA ASN A 295 -11.66 -2.47 6.29
C ASN A 295 -11.09 -2.88 7.65
N LEU A 296 -11.90 -2.82 8.72
CA LEU A 296 -11.51 -3.28 10.05
C LEU A 296 -11.01 -4.73 10.00
N LYS A 297 -11.78 -5.63 9.39
CA LYS A 297 -11.37 -7.02 9.23
C LYS A 297 -10.08 -7.16 8.43
N LYS A 298 -9.91 -6.40 7.33
CA LYS A 298 -8.67 -6.41 6.54
C LYS A 298 -7.46 -6.03 7.41
N TYR A 299 -7.59 -5.00 8.24
CA TYR A 299 -6.52 -4.56 9.12
C TYR A 299 -6.25 -5.57 10.24
N GLU A 300 -7.29 -6.15 10.85
CA GLU A 300 -7.15 -7.20 11.87
C GLU A 300 -6.49 -8.47 11.30
N ASP A 301 -6.94 -8.93 10.13
CA ASP A 301 -6.36 -10.08 9.42
C ASP A 301 -4.89 -9.80 9.06
N LYS A 302 -4.56 -8.57 8.64
CA LYS A 302 -3.18 -8.17 8.35
C LYS A 302 -2.31 -8.20 9.60
N ASN A 303 -2.77 -7.67 10.73
CA ASN A 303 -2.01 -7.72 11.98
C ASN A 303 -1.78 -9.16 12.44
N LEU A 304 -2.77 -10.04 12.29
CA LEU A 304 -2.61 -11.46 12.60
C LEU A 304 -1.50 -12.11 11.75
N ILE A 305 -1.47 -11.83 10.45
CA ILE A 305 -0.41 -12.31 9.54
C ILE A 305 0.96 -11.76 9.94
N LEU A 306 1.06 -10.49 10.34
CA LEU A 306 2.34 -9.88 10.72
C LEU A 306 2.89 -10.45 12.03
N TRP A 307 2.03 -10.75 13.01
CA TRP A 307 2.47 -11.47 14.21
C TRP A 307 2.92 -12.89 13.90
N GLU A 308 2.14 -13.64 13.11
CA GLU A 308 2.52 -14.99 12.67
C GLU A 308 3.84 -15.00 11.85
N SER A 309 4.08 -13.93 11.09
CA SER A 309 5.31 -13.70 10.34
C SER A 309 6.54 -13.61 11.25
N LEU A 310 6.41 -12.93 12.40
CA LEU A 310 7.46 -12.79 13.40
C LEU A 310 7.70 -14.12 14.11
N ASP A 311 6.63 -14.76 14.60
CA ASP A 311 6.72 -16.02 15.37
C ASP A 311 7.38 -17.16 14.57
N ASN A 312 7.13 -17.21 13.26
CA ASN A 312 7.67 -18.25 12.38
C ASN A 312 8.96 -17.85 11.66
N ASN A 313 9.47 -16.62 11.86
CA ASN A 313 10.61 -16.07 11.09
C ASN A 313 10.39 -16.16 9.57
N THR A 314 9.17 -15.88 9.12
CA THR A 314 8.79 -15.91 7.70
C THR A 314 8.31 -14.53 7.27
N PRO A 315 9.18 -13.67 6.72
CA PRO A 315 8.81 -12.30 6.35
C PRO A 315 7.56 -12.26 5.49
N ASP A 316 6.62 -11.39 5.84
CA ASP A 316 5.48 -11.10 4.98
C ASP A 316 5.94 -10.36 3.71
N TYR A 317 5.28 -10.67 2.58
CA TYR A 317 5.69 -10.12 1.30
C TYR A 317 5.52 -8.59 1.22
N THR A 318 4.74 -7.94 2.08
CA THR A 318 4.48 -6.48 2.00
C THR A 318 5.49 -5.63 2.75
N ILE A 319 6.35 -6.24 3.57
CA ILE A 319 7.21 -5.50 4.52
C ILE A 319 8.57 -5.17 3.90
N THR A 320 9.23 -6.19 3.35
CA THR A 320 10.49 -5.98 2.65
C THR A 320 10.18 -5.47 1.24
N GLN A 321 11.09 -4.74 0.60
CA GLN A 321 11.05 -4.49 -0.85
C GLN A 321 11.21 -5.83 -1.60
N SER A 322 10.20 -6.69 -1.45
CA SER A 322 10.34 -8.12 -1.58
C SER A 322 10.22 -8.48 -3.04
N THR A 323 11.01 -9.47 -3.45
CA THR A 323 10.96 -10.01 -4.80
C THR A 323 9.55 -10.55 -5.10
N ARG A 324 8.86 -11.07 -4.07
CA ARG A 324 7.46 -11.50 -4.13
C ARG A 324 6.48 -10.36 -4.39
N GLN A 325 6.57 -9.23 -3.69
CA GLN A 325 5.73 -8.06 -3.93
C GLN A 325 5.91 -7.52 -5.34
N GLN A 326 7.16 -7.38 -5.79
CA GLN A 326 7.46 -6.95 -7.16
C GLN A 326 6.96 -7.94 -8.20
N SER A 327 6.96 -9.24 -7.88
CA SER A 327 6.37 -10.28 -8.74
C SER A 327 4.86 -10.17 -8.85
N LEU A 328 4.15 -9.64 -7.83
CA LEU A 328 2.71 -9.38 -7.93
C LEU A 328 2.42 -8.19 -8.84
N SER A 329 3.30 -7.18 -8.89
CA SER A 329 3.19 -6.07 -9.84
C SER A 329 3.21 -6.56 -11.30
N PHE A 330 3.84 -7.70 -11.60
CA PHE A 330 3.78 -8.33 -12.93
C PHE A 330 2.36 -8.68 -13.37
N LEU A 331 1.44 -8.95 -12.43
CA LEU A 331 0.06 -9.30 -12.79
C LEU A 331 -0.64 -8.17 -13.55
N SER A 332 -0.23 -6.92 -13.35
CA SER A 332 -0.67 -5.77 -14.16
C SER A 332 -0.24 -5.87 -15.63
N LEU A 333 0.90 -6.53 -15.93
CA LEU A 333 1.35 -6.77 -17.30
C LEU A 333 0.47 -7.78 -18.06
N THR A 334 -0.41 -8.51 -17.36
CA THR A 334 -1.43 -9.35 -18.01
C THR A 334 -2.29 -8.54 -18.99
N MET A 335 -2.52 -7.24 -18.70
CA MET A 335 -3.23 -6.36 -19.63
C MET A 335 -2.43 -6.05 -20.91
N PHE A 336 -1.11 -5.91 -20.81
CA PHE A 336 -0.25 -5.77 -21.99
C PHE A 336 -0.26 -7.04 -22.84
N VAL A 337 -0.24 -8.21 -22.20
CA VAL A 337 -0.42 -9.50 -22.89
C VAL A 337 -1.79 -9.56 -23.58
N ALA A 338 -2.84 -9.04 -22.94
CA ALA A 338 -4.17 -8.98 -23.54
C ALA A 338 -4.21 -8.12 -24.81
N ILE A 339 -3.50 -6.98 -24.84
CA ILE A 339 -3.40 -6.13 -26.04
C ILE A 339 -2.70 -6.88 -27.19
N ILE A 340 -1.60 -7.59 -26.90
CA ILE A 340 -0.91 -8.44 -27.89
C ILE A 340 -1.88 -9.54 -28.40
N ALA A 341 -2.61 -10.17 -27.49
CA ALA A 341 -3.57 -11.21 -27.85
C ALA A 341 -4.73 -10.65 -28.68
N VAL A 342 -5.22 -9.44 -28.41
CA VAL A 342 -6.22 -8.71 -29.21
C VAL A 342 -5.72 -8.49 -30.62
N PHE A 343 -4.48 -8.01 -30.79
CA PHE A 343 -3.89 -7.83 -32.12
C PHE A 343 -3.84 -9.16 -32.91
N LEU A 344 -3.43 -10.24 -32.24
CA LEU A 344 -3.42 -11.58 -32.81
C LEU A 344 -4.83 -12.13 -33.07
N ALA A 345 -5.84 -11.76 -32.28
CA ALA A 345 -7.22 -12.18 -32.44
C ALA A 345 -7.88 -11.49 -33.63
N SER A 346 -7.66 -10.18 -33.76
CA SER A 346 -8.27 -9.34 -34.78
C SER A 346 -7.95 -9.79 -36.20
N SER A 347 -6.76 -10.35 -36.43
CA SER A 347 -6.33 -10.85 -37.74
C SER A 347 -6.77 -12.29 -38.06
N MET A 348 -7.37 -13.02 -37.12
CA MET A 348 -7.68 -14.44 -37.32
C MET A 348 -8.80 -14.73 -38.29
N VAL A 349 -9.83 -13.88 -38.29
CA VAL A 349 -11.00 -14.06 -39.15
C VAL A 349 -10.99 -13.01 -40.25
N SER A 350 -10.80 -11.74 -39.92
CA SER A 350 -10.77 -10.65 -40.91
C SER A 350 -9.62 -10.77 -41.91
N GLY A 351 -8.46 -11.30 -41.49
CA GLY A 351 -7.31 -11.54 -42.37
C GLY A 351 -7.57 -12.62 -43.43
N GLU A 352 -8.42 -13.60 -43.12
CA GLU A 352 -8.82 -14.65 -44.10
C GLU A 352 -9.86 -14.11 -45.10
N PHE A 353 -10.66 -13.11 -44.68
CA PHE A 353 -11.57 -12.39 -45.57
C PHE A 353 -10.81 -11.46 -46.51
N SER A 354 -9.80 -10.73 -46.03
CA SER A 354 -9.01 -9.82 -46.87
C SER A 354 -8.17 -10.57 -47.91
N THR A 355 -7.62 -11.73 -47.55
CA THR A 355 -6.80 -12.57 -48.44
C THR A 355 -7.59 -13.55 -49.29
N LYS A 356 -8.94 -13.57 -49.20
CA LYS A 356 -9.85 -14.52 -49.88
C LYS A 356 -9.59 -16.00 -49.59
N THR A 357 -8.74 -16.33 -48.62
CA THR A 357 -8.46 -17.70 -48.17
C THR A 357 -9.67 -18.33 -47.46
N ILE A 358 -10.63 -17.51 -47.03
CA ILE A 358 -11.92 -17.98 -46.50
C ILE A 358 -12.64 -18.94 -47.46
N ASN A 359 -12.53 -18.72 -48.77
CA ASN A 359 -13.15 -19.58 -49.78
C ASN A 359 -12.55 -21.00 -49.78
N MET A 360 -11.24 -21.11 -49.53
CA MET A 360 -10.57 -22.41 -49.36
C MET A 360 -10.97 -23.12 -48.05
N LEU A 361 -11.30 -22.36 -47.01
CA LEU A 361 -11.76 -22.92 -45.74
C LEU A 361 -13.17 -23.52 -45.84
N VAL A 362 -14.04 -22.96 -46.68
CA VAL A 362 -15.43 -23.42 -46.87
C VAL A 362 -15.52 -24.77 -47.57
N ILE A 363 -14.58 -25.09 -48.46
CA ILE A 363 -14.57 -26.34 -49.24
C ILE A 363 -14.16 -27.56 -48.37
N ARG A 364 -13.52 -27.33 -47.21
CA ARG A 364 -13.09 -28.43 -46.33
C ARG A 364 -14.30 -29.15 -45.71
N PRO A 365 -14.31 -30.50 -45.63
CA PRO A 365 -15.41 -31.28 -45.05
C PRO A 365 -15.41 -31.25 -43.51
N VAL A 366 -15.41 -30.04 -42.92
CA VAL A 366 -15.45 -29.78 -41.48
C VAL A 366 -16.54 -28.76 -41.18
N LYS A 367 -17.29 -28.96 -40.09
CA LYS A 367 -18.35 -28.02 -39.69
C LYS A 367 -17.73 -26.65 -39.38
N ARG A 368 -18.33 -25.56 -39.89
CA ARG A 368 -17.83 -24.17 -39.75
C ARG A 368 -17.57 -23.77 -38.29
N TRP A 369 -18.43 -24.17 -37.36
CA TRP A 369 -18.24 -23.91 -35.92
C TRP A 369 -16.92 -24.49 -35.39
N LYS A 370 -16.47 -25.66 -35.88
CA LYS A 370 -15.19 -26.26 -35.45
C LYS A 370 -13.98 -25.45 -35.92
N ILE A 371 -14.08 -24.77 -37.05
CA ILE A 371 -13.01 -23.93 -37.59
C ILE A 371 -12.83 -22.69 -36.71
N ILE A 372 -13.93 -21.97 -36.47
CA ILE A 372 -13.89 -20.72 -35.69
C ILE A 372 -13.55 -20.99 -34.21
N THR A 373 -14.07 -22.08 -33.61
CA THR A 373 -13.69 -22.50 -32.27
C THR A 373 -12.20 -22.87 -32.21
N ALA A 374 -11.65 -23.54 -33.23
CA ALA A 374 -10.22 -23.85 -33.26
C ALA A 374 -9.35 -22.58 -33.34
N LYS A 375 -9.76 -21.58 -34.13
CA LYS A 375 -9.07 -20.29 -34.23
C LYS A 375 -9.11 -19.52 -32.90
N TYR A 376 -10.26 -19.47 -32.25
CA TYR A 376 -10.42 -18.82 -30.95
C TYR A 376 -9.55 -19.49 -29.86
N ILE A 377 -9.61 -20.82 -29.76
CA ILE A 377 -8.77 -21.58 -28.81
C ILE A 377 -7.28 -21.39 -29.11
N ALA A 378 -6.87 -21.34 -30.39
CA ALA A 378 -5.48 -21.10 -30.75
C ALA A 378 -4.98 -19.71 -30.29
N VAL A 379 -5.82 -18.68 -30.35
CA VAL A 379 -5.50 -17.34 -29.81
C VAL A 379 -5.37 -17.40 -28.29
N LEU A 380 -6.32 -18.02 -27.60
CA LEU A 380 -6.26 -18.17 -26.15
C LEU A 380 -4.98 -18.87 -25.70
N ILE A 381 -4.65 -20.02 -26.30
CA ILE A 381 -3.41 -20.77 -26.00
C ILE A 381 -2.18 -19.89 -26.25
N THR A 382 -2.16 -19.12 -27.35
CA THR A 382 -1.04 -18.21 -27.62
C THR A 382 -0.92 -17.13 -26.54
N GLY A 383 -2.04 -16.54 -26.11
CA GLY A 383 -2.08 -15.56 -25.01
C GLY A 383 -1.55 -16.13 -23.70
N TYR A 384 -2.00 -17.33 -23.30
CA TYR A 384 -1.51 -18.01 -22.10
C TYR A 384 -0.02 -18.35 -22.18
N ILE A 385 0.47 -18.83 -23.33
CA ILE A 385 1.91 -19.09 -23.52
C ILE A 385 2.70 -17.80 -23.32
N THR A 386 2.29 -16.68 -23.93
CA THR A 386 2.95 -15.39 -23.76
C THR A 386 2.91 -14.90 -22.31
N MET A 387 1.76 -15.05 -21.64
CA MET A 387 1.58 -14.65 -20.23
C MET A 387 2.53 -15.42 -19.31
N PHE A 388 2.54 -16.75 -19.38
CA PHE A 388 3.39 -17.59 -18.53
C PHE A 388 4.88 -17.47 -18.89
N ALA A 389 5.21 -17.28 -20.17
CA ALA A 389 6.59 -17.01 -20.58
C ALA A 389 7.08 -15.66 -20.03
N GLY A 390 6.27 -14.60 -20.12
CA GLY A 390 6.57 -13.31 -19.53
C GLY A 390 6.76 -13.41 -18.02
N MET A 391 5.86 -14.13 -17.34
CA MET A 391 5.92 -14.32 -15.88
C MET A 391 7.20 -15.04 -15.46
N ALA A 392 7.57 -16.12 -16.16
CA ALA A 392 8.79 -16.85 -15.89
C ALA A 392 10.04 -15.97 -16.07
N VAL A 393 10.08 -15.16 -17.12
CA VAL A 393 11.19 -14.24 -17.40
C VAL A 393 11.27 -13.13 -16.36
N CYS A 394 10.14 -12.59 -15.92
CA CYS A 394 10.11 -11.59 -14.84
C CYS A 394 10.56 -12.17 -13.51
N ILE A 395 10.15 -13.39 -13.14
CA ILE A 395 10.64 -14.05 -11.91
C ILE A 395 12.17 -14.19 -11.94
N ILE A 396 12.73 -14.59 -13.09
CA ILE A 396 14.19 -14.70 -13.25
C ILE A 396 14.86 -13.32 -13.14
N SER A 397 14.33 -12.30 -13.82
CA SER A 397 14.90 -10.95 -13.78
C SER A 397 14.81 -10.31 -12.38
N LEU A 398 13.69 -10.51 -11.68
CA LEU A 398 13.49 -10.03 -10.31
C LEU A 398 14.44 -10.75 -9.34
N GLY A 399 14.59 -12.06 -9.46
CA GLY A 399 15.55 -12.80 -8.63
C GLY A 399 17.01 -12.39 -8.86
N ILE A 400 17.37 -11.91 -10.06
CA ILE A 400 18.70 -11.33 -10.34
C ILE A 400 18.86 -9.95 -9.66
N ASN A 401 17.81 -9.13 -9.61
CA ASN A 401 17.88 -7.76 -9.06
C ASN A 401 17.75 -7.71 -7.52
N TYR A 402 16.84 -8.49 -6.96
CA TYR A 402 16.44 -8.43 -5.54
C TYR A 402 16.78 -9.71 -4.75
N GLY A 403 17.24 -10.76 -5.43
CA GLY A 403 17.59 -12.05 -4.81
C GLY A 403 16.48 -13.11 -4.90
N PHE A 404 16.89 -14.39 -4.87
CA PHE A 404 15.97 -15.52 -5.00
C PHE A 404 15.46 -16.08 -3.66
N THR A 405 16.06 -15.68 -2.54
CA THR A 405 15.76 -16.23 -1.20
C THR A 405 14.32 -15.96 -0.76
N ASP A 406 13.80 -14.79 -1.10
CA ASP A 406 12.44 -14.37 -0.74
C ASP A 406 11.34 -15.26 -1.36
N PHE A 407 11.60 -15.92 -2.51
CA PHE A 407 10.62 -16.83 -3.13
C PHE A 407 10.35 -18.12 -2.35
N ILE A 408 11.21 -18.46 -1.37
CA ILE A 408 11.04 -19.65 -0.53
C ILE A 408 9.85 -19.46 0.42
N TYR A 409 9.62 -18.23 0.86
CA TYR A 409 8.59 -17.93 1.84
C TYR A 409 7.17 -18.03 1.23
N PRO A 410 6.21 -18.62 1.96
CA PRO A 410 4.85 -18.81 1.45
C PRO A 410 4.07 -17.49 1.42
N TYR A 411 2.96 -17.49 0.70
CA TYR A 411 1.93 -16.47 0.84
C TYR A 411 1.02 -16.82 2.03
N MET A 412 0.84 -15.88 2.95
CA MET A 412 0.02 -16.04 4.15
C MET A 412 -1.33 -15.35 3.98
N PHE A 413 -2.40 -15.96 4.49
CA PHE A 413 -3.75 -15.42 4.47
C PHE A 413 -4.56 -15.93 5.65
N VAL A 414 -5.58 -15.17 6.05
CA VAL A 414 -6.45 -15.55 7.17
C VAL A 414 -7.67 -16.33 6.67
N THR A 415 -7.94 -17.48 7.29
CA THR A 415 -9.18 -18.23 7.12
C THR A 415 -9.83 -18.44 8.48
N GLY A 416 -10.99 -17.81 8.69
CA GLY A 416 -11.61 -17.75 10.02
C GLY A 416 -10.77 -16.87 10.93
N GLU A 417 -10.18 -17.47 11.96
CA GLU A 417 -9.29 -16.83 12.95
C GLU A 417 -7.86 -17.41 12.89
N THR A 418 -7.53 -18.20 11.87
CA THR A 418 -6.24 -18.86 11.74
C THR A 418 -5.49 -18.39 10.50
N VAL A 419 -4.18 -18.17 10.64
CA VAL A 419 -3.31 -17.90 9.51
C VAL A 419 -2.98 -19.22 8.81
N GLN A 420 -3.22 -19.25 7.50
CA GLN A 420 -2.86 -20.37 6.65
C GLN A 420 -1.85 -19.89 5.61
N SER A 421 -1.05 -20.82 5.13
CA SER A 421 0.02 -20.54 4.18
C SER A 421 -0.13 -21.42 2.93
N VAL A 422 0.16 -20.83 1.77
CA VAL A 422 0.23 -21.53 0.49
C VAL A 422 1.52 -21.16 -0.22
N SER A 423 2.01 -22.05 -1.08
CA SER A 423 3.18 -21.74 -1.90
C SER A 423 2.97 -20.45 -2.68
N PHE A 424 3.95 -19.54 -2.64
CA PHE A 424 3.88 -18.27 -3.35
C PHE A 424 3.65 -18.45 -4.85
N PHE A 425 4.29 -19.44 -5.48
CA PHE A 425 4.09 -19.72 -6.91
C PHE A 425 2.68 -20.21 -7.24
N LEU A 426 2.07 -20.98 -6.33
CA LEU A 426 0.68 -21.41 -6.48
C LEU A 426 -0.25 -20.19 -6.39
N TYR A 427 -0.04 -19.33 -5.39
CA TYR A 427 -0.77 -18.08 -5.25
C TYR A 427 -0.64 -17.20 -6.50
N LEU A 428 0.59 -16.97 -6.97
CA LEU A 428 0.87 -16.17 -8.17
C LEU A 428 0.19 -16.76 -9.41
N ALA A 429 0.24 -18.09 -9.60
CA ALA A 429 -0.42 -18.75 -10.73
C ALA A 429 -1.96 -18.62 -10.67
N VAL A 430 -2.56 -18.78 -9.48
CA VAL A 430 -4.00 -18.59 -9.28
C VAL A 430 -4.40 -17.14 -9.58
N GLN A 431 -3.62 -16.17 -9.12
CA GLN A 431 -3.87 -14.76 -9.41
C GLN A 431 -3.68 -14.42 -10.89
N ALA A 432 -2.67 -14.99 -11.56
CA ALA A 432 -2.51 -14.84 -13.00
C ALA A 432 -3.72 -15.41 -13.76
N MET A 433 -4.28 -16.54 -13.32
CA MET A 433 -5.52 -17.10 -13.89
C MET A 433 -6.72 -16.18 -13.63
N PHE A 434 -6.84 -15.59 -12.45
CA PHE A 434 -7.88 -14.60 -12.15
C PHE A 434 -7.78 -13.38 -13.09
N CYS A 435 -6.59 -12.79 -13.23
CA CYS A 435 -6.32 -11.68 -14.15
C CYS A 435 -6.56 -12.06 -15.63
N SER A 436 -6.33 -13.32 -16.00
CA SER A 436 -6.54 -13.80 -17.37
C SER A 436 -8.00 -13.73 -17.84
N ILE A 437 -8.97 -13.60 -16.92
CA ILE A 437 -10.39 -13.42 -17.27
C ILE A 437 -10.59 -12.10 -18.05
N SER A 438 -9.90 -11.02 -17.66
CA SER A 438 -9.86 -9.76 -18.43
C SER A 438 -9.29 -9.96 -19.83
N MET A 439 -8.21 -10.74 -19.95
CA MET A 439 -7.62 -11.11 -21.24
C MET A 439 -8.61 -11.88 -22.12
N ILE A 440 -9.32 -12.88 -21.58
CA ILE A 440 -10.33 -13.64 -22.30
C ILE A 440 -11.43 -12.72 -22.83
N PHE A 441 -11.91 -11.79 -21.99
CA PHE A 441 -12.93 -10.82 -22.40
C PHE A 441 -12.48 -9.97 -23.59
N LEU A 442 -11.26 -9.40 -23.53
CA LEU A 442 -10.74 -8.55 -24.60
C LEU A 442 -10.52 -9.34 -25.91
N ILE A 443 -10.02 -10.57 -25.81
CA ILE A 443 -9.91 -11.47 -26.96
C ILE A 443 -11.30 -11.74 -27.57
N SER A 444 -12.33 -11.98 -26.74
CA SER A 444 -13.71 -12.18 -27.20
C SER A 444 -14.27 -10.96 -27.93
N VAL A 445 -14.05 -9.74 -27.42
CA VAL A 445 -14.46 -8.50 -28.10
C VAL A 445 -13.80 -8.41 -29.48
N ALA A 446 -12.47 -8.50 -29.52
CA ALA A 446 -11.68 -8.35 -30.73
C ALA A 446 -12.06 -9.42 -31.78
N PHE A 447 -12.27 -10.65 -31.33
CA PHE A 447 -12.66 -11.76 -32.19
C PHE A 447 -14.08 -11.59 -32.74
N MET A 448 -15.04 -11.20 -31.90
CA MET A 448 -16.39 -10.87 -32.34
C MET A 448 -16.38 -9.75 -33.38
N MET A 449 -15.69 -8.65 -33.09
CA MET A 449 -15.57 -7.51 -34.01
C MET A 449 -14.86 -7.90 -35.31
N SER A 450 -13.85 -8.76 -35.25
CA SER A 450 -13.20 -9.32 -36.45
C SER A 450 -14.18 -10.10 -37.33
N THR A 451 -15.13 -10.83 -36.74
CA THR A 451 -16.13 -11.60 -37.50
C THR A 451 -17.26 -10.73 -38.06
N LEU A 452 -17.66 -9.70 -37.33
CA LEU A 452 -18.75 -8.80 -37.70
C LEU A 452 -18.34 -7.81 -38.80
N THR A 453 -17.19 -7.15 -38.61
CA THR A 453 -16.72 -6.06 -39.47
C THR A 453 -15.89 -6.55 -40.66
N LYS A 454 -15.27 -7.73 -40.55
CA LYS A 454 -14.29 -8.26 -41.52
C LYS A 454 -13.12 -7.30 -41.78
N ASN A 455 -12.89 -6.34 -40.88
CA ASN A 455 -11.82 -5.37 -40.96
C ASN A 455 -10.89 -5.55 -39.74
N THR A 456 -9.61 -5.83 -40.02
CA THR A 456 -8.58 -6.02 -38.99
C THR A 456 -8.45 -4.78 -38.11
N ALA A 457 -8.45 -3.58 -38.70
CA ALA A 457 -8.23 -2.32 -37.98
C ALA A 457 -9.37 -2.04 -37.00
N LEU A 458 -10.64 -2.17 -37.43
CA LEU A 458 -11.79 -1.95 -36.55
C LEU A 458 -11.82 -2.94 -35.38
N ALA A 459 -11.46 -4.19 -35.63
CA ALA A 459 -11.37 -5.20 -34.58
C ALA A 459 -10.27 -4.87 -33.55
N VAL A 460 -9.09 -4.45 -34.00
CA VAL A 460 -8.00 -4.00 -33.12
C VAL A 460 -8.42 -2.79 -32.29
N VAL A 461 -8.96 -1.75 -32.93
CA VAL A 461 -9.38 -0.52 -32.26
C VAL A 461 -10.47 -0.80 -31.22
N SER A 462 -11.40 -1.70 -31.49
CA SER A 462 -12.43 -2.06 -30.49
C SER A 462 -11.85 -2.75 -29.25
N GLY A 463 -10.87 -3.65 -29.39
CA GLY A 463 -10.30 -4.35 -28.24
C GLY A 463 -9.38 -3.45 -27.41
N ILE A 464 -8.49 -2.71 -28.07
CA ILE A 464 -7.56 -1.78 -27.41
C ILE A 464 -8.28 -0.55 -26.86
N GLY A 465 -9.23 0.00 -27.64
CA GLY A 465 -10.00 1.18 -27.25
C GLY A 465 -10.81 0.94 -25.98
N LEU A 466 -11.46 -0.23 -25.84
CA LEU A 466 -12.14 -0.57 -24.59
C LEU A 466 -11.17 -0.65 -23.40
N ASN A 467 -10.00 -1.25 -23.59
CA ASN A 467 -9.01 -1.43 -22.54
C ASN A 467 -8.47 -0.09 -21.99
N ILE A 468 -8.25 0.90 -22.86
CA ILE A 468 -7.66 2.19 -22.47
C ILE A 468 -8.75 3.21 -22.08
N VAL A 469 -9.79 3.36 -22.91
CA VAL A 469 -10.74 4.48 -22.78
C VAL A 469 -11.68 4.29 -21.59
N PHE A 470 -12.11 3.07 -21.32
CA PHE A 470 -13.16 2.83 -20.31
C PHE A 470 -12.65 2.97 -18.87
N PRO A 471 -11.46 2.48 -18.49
CA PRO A 471 -10.88 2.78 -17.19
C PRO A 471 -10.64 4.29 -16.98
N LEU A 472 -10.18 5.00 -18.01
CA LEU A 472 -10.02 6.46 -17.94
C LEU A 472 -11.35 7.18 -17.72
N ILE A 473 -12.39 6.80 -18.46
CA ILE A 473 -13.74 7.35 -18.26
C ILE A 473 -14.24 7.03 -16.85
N TYR A 474 -14.04 5.80 -16.37
CA TYR A 474 -14.43 5.42 -15.01
C TYR A 474 -13.74 6.28 -13.96
N GLN A 475 -12.42 6.48 -14.06
CA GLN A 475 -11.65 7.34 -13.17
C GLN A 475 -12.17 8.78 -13.16
N ILE A 476 -12.39 9.37 -14.35
CA ILE A 476 -12.89 10.74 -14.49
C ILE A 476 -14.26 10.85 -13.83
N ILE A 477 -15.18 9.93 -14.14
CA ILE A 477 -16.54 9.92 -13.60
C ILE A 477 -16.53 9.72 -12.08
N SER A 478 -15.72 8.79 -11.56
CA SER A 478 -15.61 8.56 -10.11
C SER A 478 -15.08 9.78 -9.38
N TYR A 479 -14.18 10.55 -10.00
CA TYR A 479 -13.61 11.75 -9.41
C TYR A 479 -14.57 12.95 -9.45
N THR A 480 -15.31 13.13 -10.55
CA THR A 480 -16.19 14.30 -10.74
C THR A 480 -17.60 14.13 -10.16
N VAL A 481 -18.14 12.91 -10.12
CA VAL A 481 -19.57 12.67 -9.85
C VAL A 481 -19.78 11.79 -8.61
N LYS A 482 -18.98 12.03 -7.56
CA LYS A 482 -18.96 11.24 -6.30
C LYS A 482 -20.36 10.75 -5.91
N ASN A 483 -20.54 9.42 -5.90
CA ASN A 483 -21.73 8.65 -5.49
C ASN A 483 -23.03 8.71 -6.30
N SER A 484 -23.16 9.49 -7.38
CA SER A 484 -24.32 9.34 -8.30
C SER A 484 -24.16 8.18 -9.30
N VAL A 485 -23.07 7.40 -9.18
CA VAL A 485 -22.70 6.33 -10.11
C VAL A 485 -22.63 4.94 -9.48
N ASN A 486 -23.36 4.72 -8.37
CA ASN A 486 -23.47 3.41 -7.73
C ASN A 486 -23.92 2.30 -8.69
N TRP A 487 -24.62 2.63 -9.78
CA TRP A 487 -25.00 1.68 -10.83
C TRP A 487 -23.80 1.14 -11.61
N LEU A 488 -22.67 1.86 -11.69
CA LEU A 488 -21.46 1.42 -12.40
C LEU A 488 -20.85 0.15 -11.79
N LYS A 489 -21.03 -0.10 -10.49
CA LYS A 489 -20.56 -1.33 -9.82
C LYS A 489 -21.22 -2.60 -10.37
N TYR A 490 -22.36 -2.45 -11.03
CA TYR A 490 -23.10 -3.51 -11.73
C TYR A 490 -22.83 -3.52 -13.24
N THR A 491 -21.83 -2.78 -13.71
CA THR A 491 -21.35 -2.81 -15.10
C THR A 491 -19.98 -3.47 -15.19
N ILE A 492 -19.56 -3.87 -16.39
CA ILE A 492 -18.23 -4.46 -16.62
C ILE A 492 -17.09 -3.45 -16.52
N ILE A 493 -17.41 -2.15 -16.60
CA ILE A 493 -16.43 -1.05 -16.75
C ILE A 493 -15.40 -1.04 -15.62
N PRO A 494 -15.80 -1.08 -14.33
CA PRO A 494 -14.83 -1.05 -13.23
C PRO A 494 -13.97 -2.30 -13.15
N TYR A 495 -14.36 -3.39 -13.81
CA TYR A 495 -13.70 -4.69 -13.70
C TYR A 495 -12.87 -5.06 -14.92
N LEU A 496 -12.79 -4.20 -15.96
CA LEU A 496 -12.06 -4.49 -17.20
C LEU A 496 -10.61 -4.91 -16.95
N ASP A 497 -9.97 -4.33 -15.93
CA ASP A 497 -8.70 -4.81 -15.40
C ASP A 497 -8.93 -5.55 -14.08
N LEU A 498 -8.74 -6.87 -14.03
CA LEU A 498 -8.84 -7.59 -12.76
C LEU A 498 -7.55 -7.57 -11.95
N SER A 499 -6.43 -7.19 -12.57
CA SER A 499 -5.13 -7.13 -11.87
C SER A 499 -5.09 -6.05 -10.79
N GLN A 500 -5.92 -5.02 -10.91
CA GLN A 500 -6.08 -3.96 -9.91
C GLN A 500 -6.68 -4.44 -8.58
N PHE A 501 -7.23 -5.67 -8.52
CA PHE A 501 -7.78 -6.26 -7.30
C PHE A 501 -6.83 -7.26 -6.64
N VAL A 502 -5.61 -7.41 -7.16
CA VAL A 502 -4.61 -8.35 -6.62
C VAL A 502 -3.58 -7.63 -5.77
N GLY A 503 -3.21 -8.25 -4.65
CA GLY A 503 -2.30 -7.68 -3.66
C GLY A 503 -2.99 -6.65 -2.76
N ASP A 504 -2.19 -5.86 -2.05
CA ASP A 504 -2.71 -4.88 -1.08
C ASP A 504 -3.22 -3.58 -1.75
N GLY A 505 -2.97 -3.47 -3.06
CA GLY A 505 -3.28 -2.32 -3.91
C GLY A 505 -4.77 -2.17 -4.20
N ASN A 506 -5.53 -1.66 -3.23
CA ASN A 506 -6.87 -1.09 -3.43
C ASN A 506 -6.79 0.26 -4.17
N MET A 507 -6.08 0.36 -5.30
CA MET A 507 -5.89 1.63 -6.03
C MET A 507 -7.18 2.16 -6.69
N TYR A 508 -8.28 1.40 -6.64
CA TYR A 508 -9.55 1.78 -7.28
C TYR A 508 -10.79 1.72 -6.39
N ASN A 509 -10.64 1.77 -5.07
CA ASN A 509 -11.71 2.30 -4.22
C ASN A 509 -11.73 3.85 -4.33
N LEU A 510 -11.78 4.38 -5.56
CA LEU A 510 -11.84 5.81 -5.87
C LEU A 510 -13.24 6.41 -5.67
N SER A 511 -14.14 5.63 -5.08
CA SER A 511 -15.46 6.09 -4.65
C SER A 511 -15.85 5.24 -3.44
N SER A 512 -16.77 5.74 -2.62
CA SER A 512 -17.34 5.11 -1.43
C SER A 512 -18.14 3.82 -1.73
N VAL A 513 -17.80 3.13 -2.82
CA VAL A 513 -18.47 1.97 -3.39
C VAL A 513 -17.48 0.82 -3.45
N GLN A 514 -17.76 -0.21 -2.66
CA GLN A 514 -16.98 -1.44 -2.69
C GLN A 514 -17.25 -2.21 -3.98
N LEU A 515 -16.21 -2.42 -4.78
CA LEU A 515 -16.25 -3.31 -5.93
C LEU A 515 -16.06 -4.76 -5.46
N ASN A 516 -16.83 -5.69 -6.04
CA ASN A 516 -16.71 -7.11 -5.73
C ASN A 516 -15.95 -7.81 -6.87
N PRO A 517 -14.68 -8.21 -6.67
CA PRO A 517 -13.85 -8.77 -7.73
C PRO A 517 -14.44 -10.07 -8.30
N THR A 518 -15.07 -10.89 -7.46
CA THR A 518 -15.72 -12.15 -7.88
C THR A 518 -16.91 -11.88 -8.80
N LEU A 519 -17.74 -10.89 -8.47
CA LEU A 519 -18.84 -10.47 -9.33
C LEU A 519 -18.32 -9.92 -10.66
N GLY A 520 -17.27 -9.10 -10.63
CA GLY A 520 -16.60 -8.60 -11.82
C GLY A 520 -16.10 -9.70 -12.75
N ALA A 521 -15.41 -10.70 -12.19
CA ALA A 521 -14.93 -11.87 -12.90
C ALA A 521 -16.06 -12.68 -13.54
N ILE A 522 -17.17 -12.89 -12.83
CA ILE A 522 -18.36 -13.57 -13.36
C ILE A 522 -18.96 -12.78 -14.53
N MET A 523 -19.09 -11.46 -14.41
CA MET A 523 -19.64 -10.60 -15.46
C MET A 523 -18.77 -10.59 -16.72
N LEU A 524 -17.45 -10.47 -16.55
CA LEU A 524 -16.50 -10.55 -17.67
C LEU A 524 -16.54 -11.93 -18.34
N GLY A 525 -16.54 -13.00 -17.56
CA GLY A 525 -16.65 -14.36 -18.08
C GLY A 525 -17.95 -14.59 -18.87
N ALA A 526 -19.08 -14.16 -18.33
CA ALA A 526 -20.39 -14.30 -18.96
C ALA A 526 -20.49 -13.48 -20.27
N THR A 527 -20.00 -12.24 -20.26
CA THR A 527 -19.99 -11.38 -21.45
C THR A 527 -19.03 -11.89 -22.52
N ALA A 528 -17.84 -12.38 -22.12
CA ALA A 528 -16.89 -13.02 -23.03
C ALA A 528 -17.50 -14.25 -23.72
N LEU A 529 -18.24 -15.08 -22.97
CA LEU A 529 -18.96 -16.23 -23.51
C LEU A 529 -20.05 -15.79 -24.50
N ALA A 530 -20.85 -14.79 -24.15
CA ALA A 530 -21.90 -14.26 -25.02
C ALA A 530 -21.33 -13.72 -26.35
N MET A 531 -20.22 -12.97 -26.29
CA MET A 531 -19.53 -12.46 -27.48
C MET A 531 -18.94 -13.58 -28.35
N PHE A 532 -18.37 -14.61 -27.71
CA PHE A 532 -17.91 -15.79 -28.44
C PHE A 532 -19.07 -16.49 -29.16
N VAL A 533 -20.20 -16.71 -28.48
CA VAL A 533 -21.39 -17.32 -29.09
C VAL A 533 -21.95 -16.45 -30.24
N ALA A 534 -21.97 -15.12 -30.08
CA ALA A 534 -22.36 -14.19 -31.14
C ALA A 534 -21.44 -14.30 -32.37
N SER A 535 -20.13 -14.46 -32.16
CA SER A 535 -19.15 -14.68 -33.24
C SER A 535 -19.39 -16.01 -33.96
N LEU A 536 -19.69 -17.10 -33.21
CA LEU A 536 -20.04 -18.40 -33.77
C LEU A 536 -21.29 -18.31 -34.64
N TRP A 537 -22.33 -17.67 -34.11
CA TRP A 537 -23.61 -17.54 -34.77
C TRP A 537 -23.49 -16.75 -36.08
N THR A 538 -22.77 -15.63 -36.03
CA THR A 538 -22.49 -14.77 -37.19
C THR A 538 -21.73 -15.55 -38.27
N PHE A 539 -20.72 -16.32 -37.90
CA PHE A 539 -19.89 -17.07 -38.85
C PHE A 539 -20.60 -18.28 -39.46
N VAL A 540 -21.49 -18.93 -38.69
CA VAL A 540 -22.25 -20.10 -39.16
C VAL A 540 -23.40 -19.69 -40.07
N LYS A 541 -24.18 -18.67 -39.69
CA LYS A 541 -25.39 -18.27 -40.43
C LYS A 541 -25.14 -17.36 -41.63
N ARG A 542 -24.06 -16.58 -41.64
CA ARG A 542 -23.80 -15.69 -42.77
C ARG A 542 -23.23 -16.47 -43.96
N ASP A 543 -23.80 -16.20 -45.13
CA ASP A 543 -23.24 -16.68 -46.40
C ASP A 543 -21.89 -16.00 -46.67
N ILE A 544 -20.93 -16.83 -47.04
CA ILE A 544 -19.60 -16.40 -47.47
C ILE A 544 -19.72 -16.25 -48.98
N LYS A 545 -19.83 -14.99 -49.44
CA LYS A 545 -19.84 -14.63 -50.87
C LYS A 545 -18.43 -14.54 -51.41
#